data_AF-A0A522L533-F1
#
_entry.id   AF-A0A522L533-F1
#
_cell.length_a   1.000
_cell.length_b   1.000
_cell.length_c   1.000
_cell.angle_alpha   90.00
_cell.angle_beta   90.00
_cell.angle_gamma   90.00
#
_symmetry.space_group_name_H-M   'P 1'
#
loop_
_entity.id
_entity.type
_entity.pdbx_description
1 polymer ?
#
loop_
_entity_poly.entity_id
_entity_poly.type
_entity_poly.pdbx_seq_one_letter_code
_entity_poly.pdbx_strand_id
1 'polypeptide(L)'
;MRTYGVICDATGYVAYVGHAVSPEDACIRATKDAGAWGTVGPFQRSIAGAPKDDDQAWLELSVYDVSGLLEPIPDVGIEDETAMAAMTEDTHIDQFIARQY
;
A
#
# COMPACT_ATOMS: atom_id res chain seq x y z
N MET A 1 18.42 -3.53 -1.54
CA MET A 1 16.96 -3.75 -1.53
C MET A 1 16.34 -2.55 -0.85
N ARG A 2 15.26 -1.99 -1.40
CA ARG A 2 14.58 -0.82 -0.80
C ARG A 2 13.54 -1.29 0.22
N THR A 3 13.22 -0.44 1.18
CA THR A 3 12.10 -0.65 2.11
C THR A 3 10.96 0.24 1.67
N TYR A 4 9.80 -0.35 1.45
CA TYR A 4 8.59 0.35 1.05
C TYR A 4 7.56 0.29 2.18
N GLY A 5 6.87 1.42 2.38
CA GLY A 5 5.66 1.51 3.15
C GLY A 5 4.44 1.54 2.21
N VAL A 6 3.34 0.92 2.61
CA VAL A 6 2.08 0.95 1.87
C VAL A 6 0.95 1.34 2.81
N ILE A 7 0.18 2.35 2.43
CA ILE A 7 -1.03 2.78 3.12
C ILE A 7 -2.24 2.44 2.25
N CYS A 8 -3.30 1.93 2.87
CA CYS A 8 -4.61 1.81 2.24
C CYS A 8 -5.34 3.14 2.33
N ASP A 9 -5.61 3.77 1.20
CA ASP A 9 -6.14 5.15 1.17
C ASP A 9 -7.56 5.23 1.72
N ALA A 10 -8.36 4.16 1.54
CA ALA A 10 -9.72 4.09 2.05
C ALA A 10 -9.81 4.10 3.57
N THR A 11 -8.78 3.57 4.27
CA THR A 11 -8.79 3.44 5.73
C THR A 11 -7.72 4.29 6.42
N GLY A 12 -6.72 4.76 5.68
CA GLY A 12 -5.53 5.43 6.23
C GLY A 12 -4.59 4.48 6.98
N TYR A 13 -4.75 3.17 6.83
CA TYR A 13 -4.01 2.17 7.60
C TYR A 13 -2.73 1.72 6.93
N VAL A 14 -1.72 1.43 7.74
CA VAL A 14 -0.46 0.85 7.25
C VAL A 14 -0.68 -0.62 6.93
N ALA A 15 -0.66 -0.95 5.65
CA ALA A 15 -0.86 -2.31 5.15
C ALA A 15 0.44 -3.10 5.07
N TYR A 16 1.59 -2.41 4.94
CA TYR A 16 2.89 -3.05 4.76
C TYR A 16 4.05 -2.11 5.06
N VAL A 17 5.10 -2.62 5.71
CA VAL A 17 6.42 -1.99 5.76
C VAL A 17 7.48 -3.07 5.56
N GLY A 18 8.14 -3.09 4.39
CA GLY A 18 9.16 -4.10 4.16
C GLY A 18 9.86 -4.06 2.81
N HIS A 19 10.71 -5.06 2.57
CA HIS A 19 11.48 -5.14 1.35
C HIS A 19 10.66 -5.66 0.16
N ALA A 20 10.64 -4.87 -0.91
CA ALA A 20 10.08 -5.25 -2.20
C ALA A 20 11.06 -4.92 -3.34
N VAL A 21 10.86 -5.54 -4.50
CA VAL A 21 11.68 -5.27 -5.69
C VAL A 21 11.18 -4.07 -6.49
N SER A 22 9.91 -3.71 -6.34
CA SER A 22 9.25 -2.56 -6.96
C SER A 22 8.10 -2.07 -6.06
N PRO A 23 7.57 -0.86 -6.30
CA PRO A 23 6.38 -0.36 -5.61
C PRO A 23 5.16 -1.27 -5.81
N GLU A 24 4.97 -1.80 -7.01
CA GLU A 24 3.89 -2.74 -7.33
C GLU A 24 4.04 -4.06 -6.55
N ASP A 25 5.27 -4.59 -6.41
CA ASP A 25 5.55 -5.76 -5.56
C ASP A 25 5.24 -5.50 -4.09
N ALA A 26 5.40 -4.25 -3.61
CA ALA A 26 4.99 -3.87 -2.26
C ALA A 26 3.47 -3.94 -2.09
N CYS A 27 2.68 -3.47 -3.07
CA CYS A 27 1.21 -3.60 -3.07
C CYS A 27 0.77 -5.07 -3.05
N ILE A 28 1.38 -5.92 -3.89
CA ILE A 28 1.08 -7.36 -3.92
C ILE A 28 1.37 -8.02 -2.57
N ARG A 29 2.46 -7.62 -1.90
CA ARG A 29 2.80 -8.13 -0.56
C ARG A 29 1.84 -7.62 0.50
N ALA A 30 1.45 -6.35 0.45
CA ALA A 30 0.49 -5.74 1.37
C ALA A 30 -0.87 -6.45 1.34
N THR A 31 -1.29 -6.91 0.16
CA THR A 31 -2.57 -7.60 -0.03
C THR A 31 -2.47 -9.11 -0.15
N LYS A 32 -1.36 -9.71 0.28
CA LYS A 32 -1.15 -11.16 0.16
C LYS A 32 -2.10 -11.97 1.05
N ASP A 33 -2.57 -11.40 2.16
CA ASP A 33 -3.56 -12.03 3.02
C ASP A 33 -4.99 -11.83 2.49
N ALA A 34 -5.47 -12.80 1.73
CA ALA A 34 -6.82 -12.80 1.18
C ALA A 34 -7.93 -12.77 2.25
N GLY A 35 -7.64 -13.14 3.50
CA GLY A 35 -8.60 -13.08 4.60
C GLY A 35 -8.95 -11.64 5.02
N ALA A 36 -7.99 -10.72 4.90
CA ALA A 36 -8.19 -9.31 5.24
C ALA A 36 -8.69 -8.47 4.06
N TRP A 37 -8.30 -8.82 2.82
CA TRP A 37 -8.51 -7.98 1.63
C TRP A 37 -9.52 -8.52 0.61
N GLY A 38 -9.97 -9.77 0.75
CA GLY A 38 -10.77 -10.45 -0.25
C GLY A 38 -9.97 -10.82 -1.51
N THR A 39 -10.64 -11.03 -2.64
CA THR A 39 -9.96 -11.31 -3.91
C THR A 39 -9.56 -9.99 -4.56
N VAL A 40 -8.26 -9.73 -4.63
CA VAL A 40 -7.71 -8.52 -5.26
C VAL A 40 -7.18 -8.86 -6.65
N GLY A 41 -7.61 -8.10 -7.65
CA GLY A 41 -7.13 -8.21 -9.03
C GLY A 41 -5.70 -7.68 -9.21
N PRO A 42 -5.22 -7.61 -10.47
CA PRO A 42 -3.91 -7.02 -10.75
C PRO A 42 -3.89 -5.53 -10.41
N PHE A 43 -2.77 -5.06 -9.87
CA PHE A 43 -2.54 -3.65 -9.60
C PHE A 43 -2.18 -2.91 -10.89
N GLN A 44 -2.64 -1.66 -10.97
CA GLN A 44 -2.24 -0.70 -12.00
C GLN A 44 -1.96 0.64 -11.35
N ARG A 45 -1.03 1.42 -11.93
CA ARG A 45 -0.75 2.77 -11.45
C ARG A 45 -1.98 3.66 -11.56
N SER A 46 -2.23 4.41 -10.49
CA SER A 46 -3.29 5.40 -10.40
C SER A 46 -2.70 6.79 -10.59
N ILE A 47 -3.23 7.55 -11.55
CA ILE A 47 -2.85 8.97 -11.75
C ILE A 47 -3.96 9.90 -11.23
N ALA A 48 -5.21 9.43 -11.21
CA ALA A 48 -6.40 10.23 -10.90
C ALA A 48 -7.32 9.56 -9.86
N GLY A 49 -6.83 8.52 -9.18
CA GLY A 49 -7.59 7.73 -8.23
C GLY A 49 -8.42 6.60 -8.84
N ALA A 50 -9.12 5.87 -7.97
CA ALA A 50 -10.02 4.80 -8.39
C ALA A 50 -11.16 5.32 -9.30
N PRO A 51 -11.60 4.53 -10.29
CA PRO A 51 -12.82 4.82 -11.05
C PRO A 51 -14.02 4.97 -10.12
N LYS A 52 -14.88 5.97 -10.37
CA LYS A 52 -16.12 6.22 -9.60
C LYS A 52 -17.28 5.30 -10.02
N ASP A 53 -16.98 4.07 -10.41
CA ASP A 53 -17.97 3.13 -10.93
C ASP A 53 -18.67 2.43 -9.76
N ASP A 54 -19.96 2.73 -9.54
CA ASP A 54 -20.70 2.30 -8.34
C ASP A 54 -20.87 0.77 -8.23
N ASP A 55 -20.68 0.05 -9.34
CA ASP A 55 -20.85 -1.41 -9.40
C ASP A 55 -19.59 -2.21 -9.05
N GLN A 56 -18.45 -1.54 -8.77
CA GLN A 56 -17.16 -2.20 -8.54
C GLN A 56 -16.45 -1.63 -7.32
N ALA A 57 -16.02 -2.53 -6.42
CA ALA A 57 -15.12 -2.17 -5.33
C ALA A 57 -13.69 -2.05 -5.85
N TRP A 58 -13.02 -0.94 -5.51
CA TRP A 58 -11.63 -0.68 -5.84
C TRP A 58 -10.83 -0.49 -4.57
N LEU A 59 -9.70 -1.18 -4.50
CA LEU A 59 -8.68 -0.95 -3.51
C LEU A 59 -7.68 0.07 -4.04
N GLU A 60 -7.36 1.07 -3.24
CA GLU A 60 -6.40 2.13 -3.56
C GLU A 60 -5.30 2.16 -2.49
N LEU A 61 -4.05 2.10 -2.95
CA LEU A 61 -2.86 1.99 -2.12
C LEU A 61 -1.84 3.05 -2.50
N SER A 62 -1.44 3.86 -1.52
CA SER A 62 -0.31 4.78 -1.64
C SER A 62 0.99 4.09 -1.21
N VAL A 63 2.06 4.28 -1.97
CA VAL A 63 3.36 3.64 -1.75
C VAL A 63 4.43 4.68 -1.45
N TYR A 64 5.24 4.39 -0.45
CA TYR A 64 6.28 5.27 0.08
C TYR A 64 7.64 4.58 0.06
N ASP A 65 8.69 5.28 -0.36
CA ASP A 65 10.08 4.82 -0.20
C ASP A 65 10.60 5.27 1.17
N VAL A 66 10.58 4.34 2.13
CA VAL A 66 11.03 4.58 3.52
C VAL A 66 12.44 4.04 3.76
N SER A 67 13.20 3.80 2.68
CA SER A 67 14.57 3.29 2.75
C SER A 67 15.45 4.22 3.57
N GLY A 68 16.09 3.69 4.61
CA GLY A 68 16.96 4.46 5.51
C GLY A 68 16.22 5.27 6.58
N LEU A 69 14.88 5.31 6.53
CA LEU A 69 14.04 5.86 7.59
C LEU A 69 13.53 4.74 8.51
N LEU A 70 13.14 3.62 7.92
CA LEU A 70 12.62 2.45 8.64
C LEU A 70 13.29 1.16 8.17
N GLU A 71 13.49 0.26 9.14
CA GLU A 71 13.69 -1.16 8.87
C GLU A 71 12.34 -1.82 8.55
N PRO A 72 12.32 -2.96 7.82
CA PRO A 72 11.10 -3.75 7.65
C PRO A 72 10.43 -4.09 8.98
N ILE A 73 9.10 -3.95 9.04
CA ILE A 73 8.31 -4.26 10.23
C ILE A 73 7.40 -5.44 9.86
N PRO A 74 7.73 -6.66 10.31
CA PRO A 74 6.82 -7.80 10.21
C PRO A 74 5.53 -7.50 10.98
N ASP A 75 4.39 -7.80 10.40
CA ASP A 75 3.07 -7.63 11.03
C ASP A 75 2.84 -6.21 11.57
N VAL A 76 3.18 -5.20 10.74
CA VAL A 76 3.00 -3.78 11.08
C VAL A 76 1.57 -3.52 11.58
N GLY A 77 1.48 -2.86 12.74
CA GLY A 77 0.21 -2.49 13.31
C GLY A 77 -0.55 -1.54 12.39
N ILE A 78 -1.87 -1.72 12.34
CA ILE A 78 -2.81 -0.92 11.52
C ILE A 78 -2.61 0.60 11.71
N GLU A 79 -2.26 1.01 12.94
CA GLU A 79 -2.03 2.40 13.37
C GLU A 79 -0.61 2.59 13.93
N ASP A 80 0.39 1.89 13.38
CA ASP A 80 1.78 2.05 13.84
C ASP A 80 2.25 3.50 13.62
N GLU A 81 2.33 4.27 14.71
CA GLU A 81 2.68 5.69 14.68
C GLU A 81 4.07 5.95 14.08
N THR A 82 5.00 5.00 14.25
CA THR A 82 6.36 5.13 13.72
C THR A 82 6.35 4.96 12.20
N ALA A 83 5.60 3.97 11.72
CA ALA A 83 5.39 3.74 10.30
C ALA A 83 4.71 4.97 9.66
N MET A 84 3.63 5.46 10.27
CA MET A 84 2.89 6.63 9.79
C MET A 84 3.77 7.89 9.75
N ALA A 85 4.63 8.11 10.74
CA ALA A 85 5.53 9.27 10.76
C ALA A 85 6.58 9.25 9.63
N ALA A 86 6.94 8.07 9.11
CA ALA A 86 7.88 7.95 7.98
C ALA A 86 7.21 8.04 6.61
N MET A 87 5.89 7.84 6.54
CA MET A 87 5.11 7.85 5.30
C MET A 87 4.46 9.22 5.10
N THR A 88 5.22 10.14 4.50
CA THR A 88 4.87 11.55 4.28
C THR A 88 4.87 11.87 2.79
N GLU A 89 4.47 13.09 2.42
CA GLU A 89 4.53 13.53 1.02
C GLU A 89 5.94 13.46 0.42
N ASP A 90 6.99 13.66 1.23
CA ASP A 90 8.39 13.60 0.78
C ASP A 90 8.83 12.17 0.44
N THR A 91 8.23 11.17 1.08
CA THR A 91 8.53 9.76 0.86
C THR A 91 7.55 9.07 -0.07
N HIS A 92 6.45 9.72 -0.42
CA HIS A 92 5.45 9.22 -1.38
C HIS A 92 6.06 9.12 -2.78
N ILE A 93 5.92 7.97 -3.41
CA ILE A 93 6.52 7.71 -4.74
C ILE A 93 5.52 7.30 -5.81
N ASP A 94 4.39 6.71 -5.44
CA ASP A 94 3.44 6.15 -6.40
C ASP A 94 2.12 5.78 -5.71
N GLN A 95 1.08 5.63 -6.53
CA GLN A 95 -0.24 5.20 -6.10
C GLN A 95 -0.73 4.09 -7.03
N PHE A 96 -1.36 3.06 -6.47
CA PHE A 96 -1.86 1.91 -7.21
C PHE A 96 -3.31 1.62 -6.88
N ILE A 97 -4.04 1.13 -7.88
CA ILE A 97 -5.41 0.64 -7.71
C ILE A 97 -5.53 -0.80 -8.19
N ALA A 98 -6.40 -1.57 -7.56
CA ALA A 98 -6.80 -2.90 -8.00
C ALA A 98 -8.29 -3.11 -7.72
N ARG A 99 -8.96 -3.87 -8.59
CA ARG A 99 -10.36 -4.25 -8.38
C ARG A 99 -10.48 -5.33 -7.30
N GLN A 100 -11.46 -5.20 -6.42
CA GLN A 100 -11.83 -6.22 -5.43
C GLN A 100 -13.05 -7.03 -5.91
N TYR A 101 -13.06 -8.34 -5.64
CA TYR A 101 -14.11 -9.30 -6.01
C TYR A 101 -14.59 -10.12 -4.80
#